data_AF-A0AAN5IEV7-F1
#
_entry.id   AF-A0AAN5IEV7-F1
#
_cell.length_a   1.000
_cell.length_b   1.000
_cell.length_c   1.000
_cell.angle_alpha   90.00
_cell.angle_beta   90.00
_cell.angle_gamma   90.00
#
_symmetry.space_group_name_H-M   'P 1'
#
loop_
_entity.id
_entity.type
_entity.pdbx_description
1 polymer ?
#
loop_
_entity_poly.entity_id
_entity_poly.type
_entity_poly.pdbx_seq_one_letter_code
_entity_poly.pdbx_strand_id
1 'polypeptide(L)'
;MSDECTSLLFQLNNKSAIYDYLKYLSFEFYDVFECFLLYVGPVLVVANIFAIFILSRKEQRTPYNLIFLVMALNQGLSILCIDIQLWSLRYEFGCGYFNYYLPSSALS
;
A
#
# COMPACT_ATOMS: atom_id res chain seq x y z
N MET A 1 13.45 23.22 19.92
CA MET A 1 14.40 22.74 18.90
C MET A 1 13.74 21.54 18.25
N SER A 2 12.83 21.83 17.32
CA SER A 2 12.02 20.83 16.62
C SER A 2 12.50 20.83 15.19
N ASP A 3 13.10 19.72 14.77
CA ASP A 3 13.51 19.46 13.40
C ASP A 3 12.28 19.46 12.51
N GLU A 4 12.00 20.61 11.90
CA GLU A 4 11.03 20.74 10.83
C GLU A 4 11.57 19.99 9.62
N CYS A 5 11.03 18.79 9.37
CA CYS A 5 11.00 18.19 8.06
C CYS A 5 10.21 19.11 7.11
N THR A 6 10.87 20.18 6.68
CA THR A 6 10.46 21.00 5.54
C THR A 6 10.67 20.15 4.30
N SER A 7 9.69 19.28 4.03
CA SER A 7 9.56 18.66 2.72
C SER A 7 9.54 19.79 1.70
N LEU A 8 10.53 19.79 0.82
CA LEU A 8 10.83 20.79 -0.22
C LEU A 8 9.67 21.06 -1.20
N LEU A 9 8.52 20.41 -0.99
CA LEU A 9 7.30 20.51 -1.77
C LEU A 9 6.49 21.79 -1.48
N PHE A 10 6.74 22.49 -0.36
CA PHE A 10 5.88 23.61 0.08
C PHE A 10 6.24 24.98 -0.53
N GLN A 11 7.24 25.07 -1.42
CA GLN A 11 7.63 26.35 -2.06
C GLN A 11 7.49 26.38 -3.59
N LEU A 12 6.86 25.38 -4.21
CA LEU A 12 6.35 25.57 -5.57
C LEU A 12 5.02 26.31 -5.46
N ASN A 13 5.11 27.62 -5.61
CA ASN A 13 4.04 28.60 -5.69
C ASN A 13 2.75 27.99 -6.30
N ASN A 14 1.67 28.05 -5.51
CA ASN A 14 0.38 27.36 -5.61
C ASN A 14 -0.49 27.79 -6.83
N LYS A 15 0.15 28.08 -7.98
CA LYS A 15 -0.46 28.61 -9.22
C LYS A 15 0.16 28.10 -10.52
N SER A 16 1.12 27.16 -10.47
CA SER A 16 1.76 26.66 -11.69
C SER A 16 1.07 25.40 -12.22
N ALA A 17 0.70 25.37 -13.50
CA ALA A 17 0.13 24.20 -14.18
C ALA A 17 1.01 22.94 -14.07
N ILE A 18 2.31 23.12 -13.77
CA ILE A 18 3.27 22.06 -13.50
C ILE A 18 2.95 21.36 -12.18
N TYR A 19 2.54 22.10 -11.14
CA TYR A 19 2.16 21.51 -9.86
C TYR A 19 0.88 20.65 -10.00
N ASP A 20 -0.11 21.15 -10.74
CA ASP A 20 -1.34 20.39 -11.02
C ASP A 20 -1.06 19.13 -11.84
N TYR A 21 -0.17 19.22 -12.83
CA TYR A 21 0.27 18.07 -13.61
C TYR A 21 1.04 17.03 -12.77
N LEU A 22 1.98 17.46 -11.92
CA LEU A 22 2.73 16.58 -11.02
C LEU A 22 1.80 15.92 -10.00
N LYS A 23 0.82 16.66 -9.49
CA LYS A 23 -0.22 16.13 -8.60
C LYS A 23 -1.05 15.08 -9.30
N TYR A 24 -1.59 15.37 -10.50
CA TYR A 24 -2.34 14.42 -11.31
C TYR A 24 -1.54 13.14 -11.57
N LEU A 25 -0.29 13.28 -12.00
CA LEU A 25 0.60 12.16 -12.28
C LEU A 25 0.85 11.33 -11.01
N SER A 26 1.08 11.98 -9.85
CA SER A 26 1.23 11.27 -8.58
C SER A 26 -0.01 10.46 -8.18
N PHE A 27 -1.23 10.95 -8.49
CA PHE A 27 -2.47 10.23 -8.23
C PHE A 27 -2.62 9.01 -9.14
N GLU A 28 -2.36 9.13 -10.44
CA GLU A 28 -2.43 7.98 -11.35
C GLU A 28 -1.43 6.88 -10.99
N PHE A 29 -0.19 7.25 -10.64
CA PHE A 29 0.81 6.27 -10.20
C PHE A 29 0.41 5.61 -8.88
N TYR A 30 -0.21 6.34 -7.97
CA TYR A 30 -0.71 5.79 -6.71
C TYR A 30 -1.83 4.78 -6.95
N ASP A 31 -2.81 5.10 -7.80
CA ASP A 31 -3.93 4.20 -8.13
C ASP A 31 -3.47 2.91 -8.80
N VAL A 32 -2.54 3.00 -9.76
CA VAL A 32 -1.98 1.83 -10.44
C VAL A 32 -1.19 0.96 -9.45
N PHE A 33 -0.40 1.58 -8.59
CA PHE A 33 0.38 0.88 -7.58
C PHE A 33 -0.51 0.22 -6.51
N GLU A 34 -1.56 0.90 -6.05
CA GLU A 34 -2.54 0.36 -5.12
C GLU A 34 -3.27 -0.84 -5.72
N CYS A 35 -3.73 -0.73 -6.97
CA CYS A 35 -4.35 -1.85 -7.68
C CYS A 35 -3.39 -3.04 -7.79
N PHE A 36 -2.12 -2.79 -8.16
CA PHE A 36 -1.10 -3.84 -8.21
C PHE A 36 -0.94 -4.56 -6.87
N LEU A 37 -0.84 -3.81 -5.77
CA LEU A 37 -0.71 -4.37 -4.42
C LEU A 37 -1.94 -5.19 -4.01
N LEU A 38 -3.15 -4.71 -4.29
CA LEU A 38 -4.40 -5.42 -3.98
C LEU A 38 -4.53 -6.78 -4.69
N TYR A 39 -3.91 -6.95 -5.86
CA TYR A 39 -3.88 -8.23 -6.58
C TYR A 39 -2.69 -9.11 -6.18
N VAL A 40 -1.50 -8.52 -5.99
CA VAL A 40 -0.27 -9.28 -5.69
C VAL A 40 -0.19 -9.70 -4.22
N GLY A 41 -0.66 -8.86 -3.30
CA GLY A 41 -0.65 -9.12 -1.87
C GLY A 41 -1.31 -10.45 -1.49
N PRO A 42 -2.57 -10.71 -1.90
CA PRO A 42 -3.23 -11.98 -1.59
C PRO A 42 -2.48 -13.20 -2.14
N VAL A 43 -1.86 -13.08 -3.32
CA VAL A 43 -1.05 -14.15 -3.91
C VAL A 43 0.19 -14.44 -3.04
N LEU A 44 0.85 -13.38 -2.54
CA LEU A 44 2.00 -13.51 -1.64
C LEU A 44 1.60 -14.09 -0.26
N VAL A 45 0.42 -13.74 0.26
CA VAL A 45 -0.10 -14.35 1.49
C VAL A 45 -0.30 -15.85 1.30
N VAL A 46 -0.91 -16.26 0.18
CA VAL A 46 -1.10 -17.68 -0.15
C VAL A 46 0.24 -18.40 -0.29
N ALA A 47 1.23 -17.80 -0.95
CA ALA A 47 2.58 -18.37 -1.07
C ALA A 47 3.24 -18.59 0.31
N ASN A 48 3.07 -17.64 1.24
CA ASN A 48 3.57 -17.77 2.61
C ASN A 48 2.84 -18.88 3.39
N ILE A 49 1.52 -19.02 3.23
CA ILE A 49 0.76 -20.12 3.83
C ILE A 49 1.25 -21.48 3.31
N PHE A 50 1.53 -21.59 2.01
CA PHE A 50 2.12 -22.80 1.43
C PHE A 50 3.49 -23.11 2.01
N ALA A 51 4.36 -22.10 2.17
CA ALA A 51 5.66 -22.27 2.79
C ALA A 51 5.54 -22.76 4.24
N ILE A 52 4.65 -22.17 5.04
CA ILE A 52 4.37 -22.60 6.42
C ILE A 52 3.88 -24.05 6.44
N PHE A 53 2.95 -24.42 5.55
CA PHE A 53 2.43 -25.78 5.46
C PHE A 53 3.54 -26.80 5.15
N ILE A 54 4.39 -26.52 4.18
CA ILE A 54 5.52 -27.40 3.81
C ILE A 54 6.50 -27.53 4.97
N LEU A 55 6.89 -26.42 5.60
CA LEU A 55 7.88 -26.38 6.68
C LEU A 55 7.35 -26.98 8.00
N SER A 56 6.03 -27.01 8.19
CA SER A 56 5.40 -27.62 9.38
C SER A 56 5.49 -29.15 9.43
N ARG A 57 5.75 -29.80 8.27
CA ARG A 57 5.84 -31.26 8.14
C ARG A 57 7.00 -31.81 8.97
N LYS A 58 6.79 -32.95 9.62
CA LYS A 58 7.77 -33.58 10.53
C LYS A 58 9.16 -33.75 9.92
N GLU A 59 9.22 -34.09 8.62
CA GLU A 59 10.46 -34.31 7.87
C GLU A 59 11.30 -33.04 7.67
N GLN A 60 10.69 -31.86 7.76
CA GLN A 60 11.30 -30.56 7.52
C GLN A 60 11.64 -29.82 8.82
N ARG A 61 11.47 -30.42 10.01
CA ARG A 61 11.69 -29.76 11.32
C ARG A 61 13.18 -29.69 11.70
N THR A 62 13.98 -29.06 10.85
CA THR A 62 15.36 -28.69 11.17
C THR A 62 15.39 -27.30 11.83
N PRO A 63 16.41 -26.98 12.66
CA PRO A 63 16.52 -25.66 13.30
C PRO A 63 16.55 -24.50 12.29
N TYR A 64 17.15 -24.71 11.11
CA TYR A 64 17.14 -23.71 10.03
C TYR A 64 15.75 -23.50 9.43
N ASN A 65 15.01 -24.58 9.21
CA ASN A 65 13.66 -24.52 8.67
C ASN A 65 12.66 -23.89 9.64
N LEU A 66 12.91 -23.97 10.95
CA LEU A 66 12.15 -23.22 11.95
C LEU A 66 12.32 -21.70 11.80
N ILE A 67 13.53 -21.22 11.48
CA ILE A 67 13.76 -19.80 11.21
C ILE A 67 12.99 -19.36 9.95
N PHE A 68 13.04 -20.18 8.89
CA PHE A 68 12.26 -19.91 7.67
C PHE A 68 10.75 -19.93 7.92
N LEU A 69 10.26 -20.80 8.79
CA LEU A 69 8.85 -20.85 9.16
C LEU A 69 8.42 -19.58 9.91
N VAL A 70 9.23 -19.10 10.85
CA VAL A 70 8.96 -17.82 11.56
C VAL A 70 9.01 -16.64 10.58
N MET A 71 9.96 -16.64 9.64
CA MET A 71 10.07 -15.61 8.62
C MET A 71 8.84 -15.58 7.69
N ALA A 72 8.40 -16.74 7.22
CA ALA A 72 7.20 -16.87 6.38
C ALA A 72 5.93 -16.44 7.13
N LEU A 73 5.84 -16.76 8.43
CA LEU A 73 4.73 -16.33 9.28
C LEU A 73 4.72 -14.80 9.47
N ASN A 74 5.88 -14.21 9.75
CA ASN A 74 6.01 -12.76 9.90
C ASN A 74 5.69 -12.00 8.60
N GLN A 75 6.22 -12.48 7.46
CA GLN A 75 5.97 -11.88 6.15
C GLN A 75 4.49 -12.05 5.75
N GLY A 76 3.93 -13.25 5.88
CA GLY A 76 2.53 -13.51 5.57
C GLY A 76 1.58 -12.64 6.38
N LEU A 77 1.81 -12.48 7.70
CA LEU A 77 1.00 -11.60 8.54
C LEU A 77 1.16 -10.12 8.18
N SER A 78 2.38 -9.67 7.92
CA SER A 78 2.64 -8.27 7.57
C SER A 78 1.92 -7.89 6.27
N ILE A 79 2.03 -8.73 5.25
CA ILE A 79 1.36 -8.53 3.96
C ILE A 79 -0.15 -8.57 4.15
N LEU A 80 -0.68 -9.55 4.91
CA LEU A 80 -2.11 -9.66 5.20
C LEU A 80 -2.66 -8.40 5.89
N CYS A 81 -1.94 -7.85 6.88
CA CYS A 81 -2.35 -6.62 7.55
C CYS A 81 -2.39 -5.43 6.59
N ILE A 82 -1.39 -5.27 5.73
CA ILE A 82 -1.33 -4.20 4.74
C ILE A 82 -2.47 -4.36 3.72
N ASP A 83 -2.69 -5.56 3.22
CA ASP A 83 -3.77 -5.85 2.27
C ASP A 83 -5.16 -5.56 2.86
N ILE A 84 -5.40 -5.95 4.11
CA ILE A 84 -6.65 -5.63 4.82
C ILE A 84 -6.81 -4.12 4.97
N GLN A 85 -5.75 -3.39 5.33
CA GLN A 85 -5.80 -1.93 5.42
C GLN A 85 -6.11 -1.29 4.07
N LEU A 86 -5.46 -1.73 2.99
CA LEU A 86 -5.72 -1.25 1.63
C LEU A 86 -7.15 -1.55 1.17
N TRP A 87 -7.63 -2.77 1.40
CA TRP A 87 -9.02 -3.14 1.10
C TRP A 87 -10.02 -2.35 1.95
N SER A 88 -9.74 -2.14 3.24
CA SER A 88 -10.58 -1.35 4.15
C SER A 88 -10.64 0.10 3.70
N LEU A 89 -9.51 0.72 3.35
CA LEU A 89 -9.47 2.05 2.76
C LEU A 89 -10.34 2.07 1.49
N ARG A 90 -10.15 1.13 0.56
CA ARG A 90 -10.91 1.09 -0.68
C ARG A 90 -12.42 0.85 -0.50
N TYR A 91 -12.83 0.09 0.53
CA TYR A 91 -14.25 -0.15 0.87
C TYR A 91 -14.88 0.98 1.70
N GLU A 92 -14.16 1.59 2.63
CA GLU A 92 -14.61 2.78 3.38
C GLU A 92 -14.70 4.01 2.48
N PHE A 93 -13.82 4.10 1.47
CA PHE A 93 -13.96 5.01 0.32
C PHE A 93 -14.87 4.46 -0.79
N GLY A 94 -15.61 3.39 -0.50
CA GLY A 94 -16.51 2.71 -1.43
C GLY A 94 -17.40 3.70 -2.19
N CYS A 95 -17.35 3.64 -3.52
CA CYS A 95 -18.33 4.27 -4.40
C CYS A 95 -18.61 5.77 -4.17
N GLY A 96 -17.59 6.59 -3.90
CA GLY A 96 -17.76 8.03 -3.68
C GLY A 96 -16.68 8.98 -4.21
N TYR A 97 -15.50 8.49 -4.61
CA TYR A 97 -14.37 9.37 -4.98
C TYR A 97 -14.03 9.42 -6.49
N PHE A 98 -15.02 9.18 -7.34
CA PHE A 98 -15.02 9.65 -8.74
C PHE A 98 -15.84 10.95 -8.94
N ASN A 99 -16.11 11.68 -7.86
CA ASN A 99 -16.45 13.09 -7.96
C ASN A 99 -15.42 13.87 -7.14
N TYR A 100 -14.29 14.18 -7.76
CA TYR A 100 -13.69 15.48 -7.49
C TYR A 100 -14.72 16.52 -7.96
N TYR A 101 -15.69 16.82 -7.09
CA TYR A 101 -16.24 18.16 -7.07
C TYR A 101 -15.02 19.04 -6.79
N LEU A 102 -14.43 19.59 -7.86
CA LEU A 102 -13.94 20.95 -7.81
C LEU A 102 -15.02 21.72 -7.05
N PRO A 103 -14.77 22.21 -5.82
CA PRO A 103 -15.76 23.06 -5.18
C PRO A 103 -16.04 24.19 -6.17
N SER A 104 -17.30 24.33 -6.57
CA SER A 104 -17.76 25.34 -7.53
C SER A 104 -17.50 26.78 -7.06
N SER A 105 -16.96 26.95 -5.85
CA SER A 105 -16.37 28.20 -5.37
C SER A 105 -15.01 28.55 -5.98
N ALA A 106 -14.47 27.75 -6.90
CA ALA A 106 -13.28 28.09 -7.70
C ALA A 106 -13.62 28.69 -9.08
N LEU A 107 -14.91 28.95 -9.36
CA LEU A 107 -15.40 29.46 -10.65
C LEU A 107 -16.25 30.74 -10.54
N SER A 108 -16.08 31.52 -9.46
CA SER A 108 -16.59 32.89 -9.32
C SER A 108 -15.49 33.88 -9.05
#